data_AF-A0A381NDH0-F1
#
_entry.id   AF-A0A381NDH0-F1
#
_cell.length_a   1.000
_cell.length_b   1.000
_cell.length_c   1.000
_cell.angle_alpha   90.00
_cell.angle_beta   90.00
_cell.angle_gamma   90.00
#
_symmetry.space_group_name_H-M   'P 1'
#
loop_
_entity.id
_entity.type
_entity.pdbx_description
1 polymer ?
#
loop_
_entity_poly.entity_id
_entity_poly.type
_entity_poly.pdbx_seq_one_letter_code
_entity_poly.pdbx_strand_id
1 'polypeptide(L)'
;VSFDGHLFLDGDIFGLVDNGILALITIFGIDLEQKLGGKGVIGGLFGALIGNALSDLVAALIDPSARELAAGVFAGCMYVVIIVYIAYIIRRNLKKNNS
;
A
#
# COMPACT_ATOMS: atom_id res chain seq x y z
N VAL A 1 -34.49 7.68 8.69
CA VAL A 1 -33.08 7.44 8.33
C VAL A 1 -32.28 8.44 9.15
N SER A 2 -31.70 8.00 10.26
CA SER A 2 -30.86 8.88 11.08
C SER A 2 -29.51 8.98 10.38
N PHE A 3 -29.19 10.15 9.83
CA PHE A 3 -27.84 10.44 9.36
C PHE A 3 -27.01 10.78 10.61
N ASP A 4 -26.42 9.76 11.21
CA ASP A 4 -25.49 9.95 12.34
C ASP A 4 -24.19 10.58 11.80
N GLY A 5 -24.01 11.88 12.05
CA GLY A 5 -22.79 12.61 11.66
C GLY A 5 -21.50 11.99 12.21
N HIS A 6 -21.58 11.11 13.20
CA HIS A 6 -20.47 10.33 13.73
C HIS A 6 -19.89 9.36 12.68
N LEU A 7 -20.74 8.66 11.92
CA LEU A 7 -20.30 7.70 10.90
C LEU A 7 -19.57 8.39 9.74
N PHE A 8 -20.01 9.60 9.38
CA PHE A 8 -19.40 10.38 8.31
C PHE A 8 -18.03 10.93 8.74
N LEU A 9 -17.92 11.50 9.95
CA LEU A 9 -16.66 12.01 10.49
C LEU A 9 -15.64 10.91 10.78
N ASP A 10 -16.08 9.76 11.30
CA ASP A 10 -15.21 8.61 11.56
C ASP A 10 -14.69 8.00 10.25
N GLY A 11 -15.55 7.91 9.23
CA GLY A 11 -15.17 7.46 7.88
C GLY A 11 -14.19 8.41 7.19
N ASP A 12 -14.38 9.72 7.33
CA ASP A 12 -13.48 10.74 6.77
C ASP A 12 -12.08 10.69 7.40
N ILE A 13 -12.02 10.57 8.73
CA ILE A 13 -10.73 10.46 9.46
C ILE A 13 -10.03 9.16 9.08
N PHE A 14 -10.76 8.05 9.03
CA PHE A 14 -10.21 6.77 8.60
C PHE A 14 -9.66 6.84 7.17
N GLY A 15 -10.44 7.39 6.23
CA GLY A 15 -10.02 7.58 4.85
C GLY A 15 -8.80 8.50 4.71
N LEU A 16 -8.70 9.54 5.53
CA LEU A 16 -7.55 10.45 5.55
C LEU A 16 -6.28 9.75 6.06
N VAL A 17 -6.39 9.00 7.15
CA VAL A 17 -5.25 8.23 7.69
C VAL A 17 -4.82 7.18 6.67
N ASP A 18 -5.78 6.47 6.08
CA ASP A 18 -5.50 5.38 5.16
C ASP A 18 -4.75 5.85 3.90
N ASN A 19 -5.35 6.82 3.21
CA ASN A 19 -4.74 7.40 2.01
C ASN A 19 -3.48 8.22 2.32
N GLY A 20 -3.38 8.78 3.54
CA GLY A 20 -2.20 9.51 4.00
C GLY A 20 -0.98 8.59 4.13
N ILE A 21 -1.13 7.45 4.81
CA ILE A 21 -0.06 6.44 4.96
C ILE A 21 0.36 5.93 3.58
N LEU A 22 -0.62 5.57 2.74
CA LEU A 22 -0.38 5.12 1.37
C LEU A 22 0.42 6.14 0.56
N ALA A 23 -0.03 7.40 0.55
CA ALA A 23 0.60 8.47 -0.24
C ALA A 23 2.02 8.76 0.23
N LEU A 24 2.26 8.84 1.55
CA LEU A 24 3.58 9.13 2.10
C LEU A 24 4.60 8.03 1.75
N ILE A 25 4.22 6.76 1.88
CA ILE A 25 5.12 5.64 1.57
C ILE A 25 5.33 5.52 0.05
N THR A 26 4.31 5.82 -0.75
CA THR A 26 4.43 5.89 -2.21
C THR A 26 5.44 6.97 -2.63
N ILE A 27 5.30 8.19 -2.13
CA ILE A 27 6.22 9.31 -2.42
C ILE A 27 7.63 8.96 -1.96
N PHE A 28 7.79 8.41 -0.76
CA PHE A 28 9.08 7.93 -0.28
C PHE A 28 9.71 6.89 -1.22
N GLY A 29 8.92 5.95 -1.73
CA GLY A 29 9.37 4.96 -2.69
C GLY A 29 9.82 5.58 -4.02
N ILE A 30 9.06 6.55 -4.54
CA ILE A 30 9.42 7.32 -5.74
C ILE A 30 10.78 8.01 -5.54
N ASP A 31 10.92 8.76 -4.46
CA ASP A 31 12.14 9.53 -4.16
C ASP A 31 13.35 8.62 -3.95
N LEU A 32 13.16 7.48 -3.29
CA LEU A 32 14.22 6.50 -3.06
C LEU A 32 14.73 5.92 -4.38
N GLU A 33 13.85 5.52 -5.30
CA GLU A 33 14.27 5.02 -6.60
C GLU A 33 14.96 6.11 -7.44
N GLN A 34 14.45 7.35 -7.41
CA GLN A 34 15.08 8.47 -8.11
C GLN A 34 16.48 8.77 -7.58
N LYS A 35 16.69 8.71 -6.25
CA LYS A 35 18.02 8.82 -5.63
C LYS A 35 18.99 7.72 -6.07
N LEU A 36 18.47 6.55 -6.44
CA LEU A 36 19.23 5.42 -6.96
C LEU A 36 19.40 5.44 -8.50
N GLY A 37 18.98 6.54 -9.16
CA GLY A 37 19.12 6.73 -10.61
C GLY A 37 18.00 6.14 -11.45
N GLY A 38 16.89 5.71 -10.84
CA GLY A 38 15.70 5.25 -11.55
C GLY A 38 14.72 6.37 -11.90
N LYS A 39 13.53 6.00 -12.40
CA LYS A 39 12.49 6.94 -12.84
C LYS A 39 11.41 7.20 -11.79
N GLY A 40 11.46 6.51 -10.65
CA GLY A 40 10.45 6.58 -9.59
C GLY A 40 9.24 5.66 -9.81
N VAL A 41 9.14 4.99 -10.96
CA VAL A 41 7.99 4.14 -11.31
C VAL A 41 7.94 2.86 -10.48
N ILE A 42 9.09 2.20 -10.29
CA ILE A 42 9.17 0.92 -9.57
C ILE A 42 9.13 1.16 -8.07
N GLY A 43 9.84 2.17 -7.60
CA GLY A 43 9.81 2.63 -6.22
C GLY A 43 8.42 3.10 -5.81
N GLY A 44 7.72 3.85 -6.67
CA GLY A 44 6.32 4.22 -6.44
C GLY A 44 5.38 3.01 -6.40
N LEU A 45 5.54 2.04 -7.31
CA LEU A 45 4.73 0.81 -7.31
C LEU A 45 4.89 0.02 -5.99
N PHE A 46 6.13 -0.25 -5.55
CA PHE A 46 6.36 -0.99 -4.31
C PHE A 46 6.04 -0.15 -3.07
N GLY A 47 6.29 1.16 -3.11
CA GLY A 47 5.88 2.09 -2.07
C GLY A 47 4.36 2.10 -1.88
N ALA A 48 3.58 2.10 -2.96
CA ALA A 48 2.12 2.02 -2.87
C ALA A 48 1.64 0.67 -2.31
N LEU A 49 2.20 -0.45 -2.77
CA LEU A 49 1.79 -1.77 -2.27
C LEU A 49 2.13 -1.98 -0.78
N ILE A 50 3.32 -1.55 -0.36
CA ILE A 50 3.73 -1.60 1.05
C ILE A 50 2.93 -0.59 1.88
N GLY A 51 2.70 0.61 1.33
CA GLY A 51 1.90 1.65 1.96
C GLY A 51 0.48 1.20 2.23
N ASN A 52 -0.16 0.57 1.25
CA ASN A 52 -1.48 -0.04 1.40
C ASN A 52 -1.47 -1.11 2.51
N ALA A 53 -0.52 -2.04 2.49
CA ALA A 53 -0.44 -3.09 3.50
C ALA A 53 -0.29 -2.53 4.92
N LEU A 54 0.59 -1.54 5.12
CA LEU A 54 0.79 -0.89 6.41
C LEU A 54 -0.42 -0.07 6.83
N SER A 55 -1.08 0.57 5.88
CA SER A 55 -2.29 1.34 6.13
C SER A 55 -3.43 0.46 6.62
N ASP A 56 -3.70 -0.65 5.92
CA ASP A 56 -4.69 -1.66 6.30
C ASP A 56 -4.39 -2.26 7.67
N LEU A 57 -3.11 -2.47 8.00
CA LEU A 57 -2.69 -2.95 9.31
C LEU A 57 -3.01 -1.92 10.41
N VAL A 58 -2.68 -0.65 10.20
CA VAL A 58 -2.98 0.43 11.16
C VAL A 58 -4.49 0.57 11.35
N ALA A 59 -5.25 0.56 10.26
CA ALA A 59 -6.70 0.56 10.25
C ALA A 59 -7.29 -0.59 11.09
N ALA A 60 -6.86 -1.82 10.84
CA ALA A 60 -7.35 -3.01 11.54
C ALA A 60 -6.91 -3.06 13.02
N LEU A 61 -5.80 -2.39 13.39
CA LEU A 61 -5.38 -2.26 14.78
C LEU A 61 -6.18 -1.19 15.55
N ILE A 62 -6.65 -0.16 14.87
CA ILE A 62 -7.47 0.89 15.49
C ILE A 62 -8.88 0.36 15.76
N ASP A 63 -9.46 -0.41 14.85
CA ASP A 63 -10.79 -1.02 15.01
C ASP A 63 -10.73 -2.28 15.91
N PRO A 64 -11.32 -2.28 17.12
CA PRO A 64 -11.32 -3.42 18.02
C PRO A 64 -11.91 -4.70 17.43
N SER A 65 -12.84 -4.58 16.47
CA SER A 65 -13.49 -5.73 15.82
C SER A 65 -12.64 -6.37 14.72
N ALA A 66 -11.71 -5.60 14.13
CA ALA A 66 -10.85 -6.04 13.03
C ALA A 66 -9.46 -6.50 13.48
N ARG A 67 -9.09 -6.28 14.75
CA ARG A 67 -7.76 -6.62 15.31
C ARG A 67 -7.35 -8.07 15.11
N GLU A 68 -8.27 -9.01 15.26
CA GLU A 68 -7.99 -10.43 15.07
C GLU A 68 -7.67 -10.77 13.61
N LEU A 69 -8.20 -9.98 12.68
CA LEU A 69 -7.97 -10.11 11.25
C LEU A 69 -6.76 -9.29 10.77
N ALA A 70 -6.24 -8.35 11.58
CA ALA A 70 -5.18 -7.42 11.19
C ALA A 70 -3.94 -8.12 10.61
N ALA A 71 -3.50 -9.21 11.25
CA ALA A 71 -2.38 -10.01 10.76
C ALA A 71 -2.70 -10.72 9.43
N GLY A 72 -3.94 -11.20 9.25
CA GLY A 72 -4.39 -11.86 8.04
C GLY A 72 -4.54 -10.89 6.85
N VAL A 73 -5.09 -9.69 7.10
CA VAL A 73 -5.18 -8.62 6.10
C VAL A 73 -3.79 -8.18 5.66
N PHE A 74 -2.90 -7.88 6.62
CA PHE A 74 -1.52 -7.51 6.31
C PHE A 74 -0.79 -8.61 5.51
N ALA A 75 -0.93 -9.87 5.92
CA ALA A 75 -0.36 -11.01 5.19
C ALA A 75 -0.92 -11.11 3.76
N GLY A 76 -2.23 -10.93 3.59
CA GLY A 76 -2.91 -10.86 2.30
C GLY A 76 -2.31 -9.80 1.37
N CYS A 77 -2.13 -8.58 1.87
CA CYS A 77 -1.51 -7.49 1.11
C CYS A 77 -0.04 -7.81 0.76
N MET A 78 0.71 -8.40 1.69
CA MET A 78 2.09 -8.83 1.43
C MET A 78 2.21 -9.95 0.39
N TYR A 79 1.23 -10.85 0.28
CA TYR A 79 1.21 -11.84 -0.80
C TYR A 79 1.12 -11.17 -2.17
N VAL A 80 0.31 -10.12 -2.30
CA VAL A 80 0.21 -9.34 -3.55
C VAL A 80 1.54 -8.63 -3.86
N VAL A 81 2.20 -8.05 -2.84
CA VAL A 81 3.55 -7.46 -3.00
C VAL A 81 4.53 -8.47 -3.62
N ILE A 82 4.54 -9.71 -3.11
CA ILE A 82 5.41 -10.78 -3.60
C ILE A 82 5.05 -11.16 -5.05
N ILE A 83 3.76 -11.32 -5.36
CA ILE A 83 3.30 -11.63 -6.71
C ILE A 83 3.75 -10.56 -7.71
N VAL A 84 3.58 -9.28 -7.36
CA VAL A 84 4.00 -8.15 -8.20
C VAL A 84 5.53 -8.14 -8.37
N TYR A 85 6.29 -8.47 -7.33
CA TYR A 85 7.75 -8.63 -7.43
C TYR A 85 8.16 -9.70 -8.42
N ILE A 86 7.54 -10.88 -8.37
CA ILE A 86 7.80 -11.96 -9.33
C ILE A 86 7.45 -11.51 -10.76
N ALA A 87 6.28 -10.89 -10.95
CA ALA A 87 5.84 -10.38 -12.24
C ALA A 87 6.81 -9.32 -12.81
N TYR A 88 7.32 -8.44 -11.95
CA TYR A 88 8.33 -7.45 -12.32
C TYR A 88 9.62 -8.09 -12.81
N ILE A 89 10.14 -9.10 -12.09
CA ILE A 89 11.34 -9.84 -12.49
C ILE A 89 11.15 -10.55 -13.83
N ILE A 90 10.01 -11.24 -14.03
CA ILE A 90 9.70 -11.92 -15.29
C ILE A 90 9.67 -10.91 -16.44
N ARG A 91 8.93 -9.80 -16.27
CA ARG A 91 8.84 -8.74 -17.29
C ARG A 91 10.21 -8.14 -17.62
N ARG A 92 11.05 -7.92 -16.63
CA ARG A 92 12.42 -7.41 -16.82
C ARG A 92 13.28 -8.38 -17.64
N ASN A 93 13.20 -9.68 -17.35
CA ASN A 93 13.93 -10.72 -18.10
C ASN A 93 13.45 -10.82 -19.54
N LEU A 94 12.12 -10.78 -19.78
CA LEU A 94 11.57 -10.77 -21.14
C LEU A 94 12.04 -9.57 -21.94
N LYS A 95 12.09 -8.37 -21.35
CA LYS A 95 12.58 -7.18 -22.06
C LYS A 95 14.07 -7.30 -22.41
N LYS A 96 14.88 -7.84 -21.50
CA LYS A 96 16.31 -8.07 -21.73
C LYS A 96 16.58 -9.06 -22.88
N ASN A 97 15.75 -10.09 -23.05
CA ASN A 97 15.92 -11.08 -24.13
C ASN A 97 15.50 -10.57 -25.52
N ASN A 98 14.76 -9.46 -25.60
CA ASN A 98 14.27 -8.86 -26.85
C ASN A 98 15.03 -7.57 -27.23
N SER A 99 16.11 -7.22 -26.52
CA SER A 99 16.97 -6.05 -26.78
C SER A 99 18.39 -6.50 -27.09
#